data_AF-A0A3D2MP12-F1
#
_entry.id   AF-A0A3D2MP12-F1
#
_cell.length_a   1.000
_cell.length_b   1.000
_cell.length_c   1.000
_cell.angle_alpha   90.00
_cell.angle_beta   90.00
_cell.angle_gamma   90.00
#
_symmetry.space_group_name_H-M   'P 1'
#
loop_
_entity.id
_entity.type
_entity.pdbx_description
1 polymer ?
#
loop_
_entity_poly.entity_id
_entity_poly.type
_entity_poly.pdbx_seq_one_letter_code
_entity_poly.pdbx_strand_id
1 'polypeptide(L)'
;QFDRALYGLLPVALEVWEGLVWLNLADKPAPIADQLNETIVERFGDYAAFARYDVGNLKVGKTIVYDVQANWKLILENFMECYHCAPMHPEFCQLLPDFKTGIVSDYVNGEAARLAEHVEAFTITGKASRPPLPGLLPEDLRQYYGIVLQPNALLNLLHDHVVIHWLVPDGPARTRITCDWLFDPAVMAREDFDPMDAVEIFDIVNKQDWEVCQWTQLSMGSRAYKSGGVYVPVEQHIRAFADFVLERVG
;
A
#
# COMPACT_ATOMS: atom_id res chain seq x y z
N GLN A 1 2.70 51.83 3.19
CA GLN A 1 3.92 51.02 3.42
C GLN A 1 3.51 49.57 3.23
N PHE A 2 4.29 48.76 2.50
CA PHE A 2 3.97 47.35 2.28
C PHE A 2 4.42 46.52 3.48
N ASP A 3 3.49 45.85 4.16
CA ASP A 3 3.81 44.96 5.26
C ASP A 3 4.10 43.55 4.73
N ARG A 4 5.39 43.20 4.67
CA ARG A 4 5.85 41.89 4.18
C ARG A 4 5.33 40.72 5.03
N ALA A 5 4.97 40.94 6.29
CA ALA A 5 4.48 39.89 7.17
C ALA A 5 3.11 39.35 6.75
N LEU A 6 2.31 40.14 6.01
CA LEU A 6 0.99 39.75 5.52
C LEU A 6 1.01 38.95 4.20
N TYR A 7 2.17 38.82 3.56
CA TYR A 7 2.31 38.22 2.23
C TYR A 7 3.36 37.10 2.19
N GLY A 8 3.49 36.36 3.30
CA GLY A 8 4.23 35.11 3.34
C GLY A 8 3.55 34.01 2.53
N LEU A 9 4.26 32.91 2.30
CA LEU A 9 3.64 31.69 1.75
C LEU A 9 2.55 31.19 2.70
N LEU A 10 1.51 30.60 2.13
CA LEU A 10 0.48 29.93 2.91
C LEU A 10 1.09 28.72 3.63
N PRO A 11 0.95 28.61 4.96
CA PRO A 11 1.46 27.46 5.69
C PRO A 11 0.61 26.21 5.39
N VAL A 12 1.23 25.04 5.51
CA VAL A 12 0.57 23.73 5.45
C VAL A 12 0.97 22.98 6.71
N ALA A 13 0.02 22.29 7.35
CA ALA A 13 0.32 21.49 8.52
C ALA A 13 1.19 20.29 8.13
N LEU A 14 2.24 20.02 8.91
CA LEU A 14 3.21 18.96 8.68
C LEU A 14 3.47 18.21 9.98
N GLU A 15 3.48 16.88 9.89
CA GLU A 15 3.91 16.00 10.97
C GLU A 15 4.89 14.96 10.41
N VAL A 16 5.92 14.63 11.20
CA VAL A 16 6.80 13.48 10.91
C VAL A 16 6.39 12.35 11.83
N TRP A 17 5.92 11.25 11.25
CA TRP A 17 5.43 10.09 12.00
C TRP A 17 5.88 8.81 11.32
N GLU A 18 6.41 7.88 12.11
CA GLU A 18 7.06 6.64 11.63
C GLU A 18 8.13 6.93 10.55
N GLY A 19 8.81 8.07 10.71
CA GLY A 19 9.83 8.62 9.81
C GLY A 19 9.34 9.05 8.42
N LEU A 20 8.02 9.02 8.19
CA LEU A 20 7.39 9.55 6.99
C LEU A 20 6.92 11.00 7.21
N VAL A 21 6.94 11.81 6.15
CA VAL A 21 6.47 13.22 6.20
C VAL A 21 5.02 13.26 5.74
N TRP A 22 4.13 13.68 6.64
CA TRP A 22 2.69 13.80 6.39
C TRP A 22 2.30 15.27 6.29
N LEU A 23 1.50 15.60 5.27
CA LEU A 23 0.95 16.93 5.07
C LEU A 23 -0.57 16.88 5.25
N ASN A 24 -1.13 17.91 5.87
CA ASN A 24 -2.58 18.07 5.98
C ASN A 24 -2.98 19.50 5.61
N LEU A 25 -4.01 19.62 4.76
CA LEU A 25 -4.49 20.89 4.23
C LEU A 25 -5.60 21.52 5.09
N ALA A 26 -6.07 20.84 6.14
CA ALA A 26 -7.01 21.40 7.08
C ALA A 26 -6.33 22.47 7.97
N ASP A 27 -7.10 23.49 8.38
CA ASP A 27 -6.59 24.55 9.27
C ASP A 27 -6.14 24.02 10.65
N LYS A 28 -6.81 22.97 11.13
CA LYS A 28 -6.59 22.33 12.44
C LYS A 28 -6.74 20.82 12.31
N PRO A 29 -5.75 20.12 11.75
CA PRO A 29 -5.82 18.67 11.62
C PRO A 29 -5.68 17.99 12.99
N ALA A 30 -6.29 16.81 13.13
CA ALA A 30 -5.93 15.91 14.22
C ALA A 30 -4.47 15.41 14.02
N PRO A 31 -3.78 14.98 15.09
CA PRO A 31 -2.52 14.25 14.97
C PRO A 31 -2.64 13.05 14.03
N ILE A 32 -1.57 12.70 13.31
CA ILE A 32 -1.60 11.56 12.38
C ILE A 32 -1.76 10.22 13.10
N ALA A 33 -1.20 10.08 14.31
CA ALA A 33 -1.34 8.89 15.14
C ALA A 33 -2.82 8.60 15.47
N ASP A 34 -3.61 9.64 15.78
CA ASP A 34 -5.04 9.52 16.06
C ASP A 34 -5.85 9.09 14.83
N GLN A 35 -5.29 9.28 13.62
CA GLN A 35 -5.94 8.93 12.35
C GLN A 35 -5.58 7.53 11.86
N LEU A 36 -4.39 7.00 12.18
CA LEU A 36 -3.86 5.77 11.58
C LEU A 36 -3.64 4.62 12.57
N ASN A 37 -3.46 4.91 13.87
CA ASN A 37 -3.11 3.86 14.83
C ASN A 37 -4.17 2.77 14.96
N GLU A 38 -5.46 3.13 14.88
CA GLU A 38 -6.56 2.17 14.96
C GLU A 38 -6.46 1.16 13.81
N THR A 39 -6.34 1.63 12.56
CA THR A 39 -6.19 0.76 11.38
C THR A 39 -4.94 -0.12 11.46
N ILE A 40 -3.84 0.41 12.01
CA ILE A 40 -2.62 -0.39 12.23
C ILE A 40 -2.86 -1.49 13.26
N VAL A 41 -3.45 -1.15 14.41
CA VAL A 41 -3.73 -2.13 15.46
C VAL A 41 -4.73 -3.19 14.98
N GLU A 42 -5.76 -2.79 14.24
CA GLU A 42 -6.71 -3.73 13.63
C GLU A 42 -6.02 -4.67 12.63
N ARG A 43 -5.07 -4.18 11.83
CA ARG A 43 -4.38 -5.02 10.84
C ARG A 43 -3.35 -5.94 11.48
N PHE A 44 -2.52 -5.42 12.38
CA PHE A 44 -1.36 -6.10 12.95
C PHE A 44 -1.64 -6.78 14.30
N GLY A 45 -2.79 -6.52 14.91
CA GLY A 45 -3.14 -6.95 16.27
C GLY A 45 -2.42 -6.17 17.38
N ASP A 46 -1.22 -5.66 17.10
CA ASP A 46 -0.41 -4.84 17.99
C ASP A 46 0.39 -3.82 17.17
N TYR A 47 0.42 -2.57 17.63
CA TYR A 47 1.25 -1.52 17.04
C TYR A 47 2.74 -1.89 17.05
N ALA A 48 3.20 -2.60 18.08
CA ALA A 48 4.59 -3.01 18.17
C ALA A 48 4.99 -3.94 17.00
N ALA A 49 4.05 -4.71 16.43
CA ALA A 49 4.33 -5.54 15.27
C ALA A 49 4.59 -4.73 14.00
N PHE A 50 3.84 -3.65 13.80
CA PHE A 50 4.12 -2.69 12.73
C PHE A 50 5.45 -1.95 12.97
N ALA A 51 5.69 -1.47 14.20
CA ALA A 51 6.87 -0.68 14.52
C ALA A 51 8.20 -1.45 14.35
N ARG A 52 8.19 -2.80 14.40
CA ARG A 52 9.39 -3.64 14.16
C ARG A 52 9.96 -3.50 12.74
N TYR A 53 9.15 -3.08 11.77
CA TYR A 53 9.62 -2.82 10.41
C TYR A 53 10.47 -1.55 10.31
N ASP A 54 10.38 -0.66 11.30
CA ASP A 54 11.21 0.55 11.43
C ASP A 54 11.29 1.36 10.11
N VAL A 55 10.12 1.57 9.48
CA VAL A 55 9.98 2.13 8.13
C VAL A 55 10.75 3.45 7.99
N GLY A 56 10.76 4.26 9.05
CA GLY A 56 11.42 5.56 9.09
C GLY A 56 12.94 5.55 8.93
N ASN A 57 13.59 4.43 9.27
CA ASN A 57 15.04 4.28 9.13
C ASN A 57 15.45 3.64 7.80
N LEU A 58 14.50 3.11 7.03
CA LEU A 58 14.76 2.58 5.69
C LEU A 58 15.05 3.71 4.68
N LYS A 59 15.60 3.33 3.53
CA LYS A 59 15.93 4.26 2.43
C LYS A 59 15.41 3.74 1.09
N VAL A 60 14.99 4.67 0.24
CA VAL A 60 14.48 4.36 -1.09
C VAL A 60 15.62 3.84 -1.96
N GLY A 61 15.55 2.56 -2.32
CA GLY A 61 16.46 1.94 -3.29
C GLY A 61 15.95 2.07 -4.73
N LYS A 62 14.64 2.17 -4.92
CA LYS A 62 14.02 2.37 -6.22
C LYS A 62 12.70 3.13 -6.10
N THR A 63 12.44 4.00 -7.07
CA THR A 63 11.15 4.64 -7.30
C THR A 63 10.65 4.31 -8.70
N ILE A 64 9.35 4.03 -8.84
CA ILE A 64 8.63 4.00 -10.12
C ILE A 64 7.39 4.88 -9.98
N VAL A 65 7.13 5.72 -11.00
CA VAL A 65 5.92 6.55 -11.06
C VAL A 65 4.99 5.98 -12.13
N TYR A 66 3.76 5.69 -11.74
CA TYR A 66 2.70 5.22 -12.63
C TYR A 66 1.68 6.32 -12.87
N ASP A 67 1.17 6.36 -14.09
CA ASP A 67 0.03 7.20 -14.50
C ASP A 67 -1.14 6.28 -14.84
N VAL A 68 -2.09 6.15 -13.92
CA VAL A 68 -3.17 5.16 -14.01
C VAL A 68 -4.46 5.88 -14.38
N GLN A 69 -5.09 5.46 -15.48
CA GLN A 69 -6.38 6.01 -15.96
C GLN A 69 -7.57 5.41 -15.18
N ALA A 70 -7.50 5.53 -13.85
CA ALA A 70 -8.52 5.08 -12.92
C ALA A 70 -8.69 6.07 -11.76
N ASN A 71 -9.90 6.15 -11.22
CA ASN A 71 -10.18 6.88 -9.99
C ASN A 71 -9.38 6.29 -8.82
N TRP A 72 -8.85 7.14 -7.93
CA TRP A 72 -8.05 6.72 -6.77
C TRP A 72 -8.79 5.74 -5.85
N LYS A 73 -10.12 5.86 -5.72
CA LYS A 73 -10.92 4.95 -4.90
C LYS A 73 -10.84 3.53 -5.44
N LEU A 74 -10.98 3.37 -6.75
CA LEU A 74 -10.92 2.06 -7.39
C LEU A 74 -9.56 1.37 -7.18
N ILE A 75 -8.48 2.15 -7.13
CA ILE A 75 -7.14 1.63 -6.83
C ILE A 75 -7.05 1.13 -5.38
N LEU A 76 -7.62 1.86 -4.42
CA LEU A 76 -7.70 1.40 -3.03
C LEU A 76 -8.57 0.14 -2.92
N GLU A 77 -9.76 0.15 -3.54
CA GLU A 77 -10.69 -0.98 -3.54
C GLU A 77 -9.99 -2.25 -4.06
N ASN A 78 -9.27 -2.16 -5.19
CA ASN A 78 -8.48 -3.25 -5.76
C ASN A 78 -7.39 -3.76 -4.79
N PHE A 79 -6.74 -2.88 -4.04
CA PHE A 79 -5.70 -3.28 -3.10
C PHE A 79 -6.27 -3.99 -1.85
N MET A 80 -7.49 -3.66 -1.44
CA MET A 80 -8.05 -4.18 -0.19
C MET A 80 -8.59 -5.62 -0.31
N GLU A 81 -8.85 -6.10 -1.52
CA GLU A 81 -9.31 -7.46 -1.77
C GLU A 81 -8.32 -8.29 -2.58
N CYS A 82 -8.54 -9.61 -2.57
CA CYS A 82 -7.75 -10.55 -3.35
C CYS A 82 -8.62 -11.54 -4.13
N TYR A 83 -9.91 -11.23 -4.28
CA TYR A 83 -10.84 -11.96 -5.12
C TYR A 83 -10.34 -12.01 -6.58
N HIS A 84 -9.70 -10.94 -7.06
CA HIS A 84 -9.07 -10.91 -8.39
C HIS A 84 -7.71 -11.63 -8.46
N CYS A 85 -7.04 -11.92 -7.34
CA CYS A 85 -5.63 -12.31 -7.36
C CYS A 85 -5.37 -13.64 -8.07
N ALA A 86 -6.19 -14.66 -7.82
CA ALA A 86 -5.99 -15.99 -8.41
C ALA A 86 -5.98 -16.00 -9.96
N PRO A 87 -6.92 -15.32 -10.66
CA PRO A 87 -6.87 -15.22 -12.12
C PRO A 87 -5.86 -14.19 -12.64
N MET A 88 -5.53 -13.14 -11.88
CA MET A 88 -4.76 -11.98 -12.40
C MET A 88 -3.26 -12.02 -12.10
N HIS A 89 -2.84 -12.63 -10.99
CA HIS A 89 -1.45 -12.57 -10.52
C HIS A 89 -0.84 -13.97 -10.32
N PRO A 90 -0.59 -14.73 -11.40
CA PRO A 90 -0.03 -16.07 -11.28
C PRO A 90 1.36 -16.07 -10.64
N GLU A 91 2.19 -15.04 -10.85
CA GLU A 91 3.51 -14.89 -10.23
C GLU A 91 3.39 -14.59 -8.72
N PHE A 92 2.53 -13.64 -8.34
CA PHE A 92 2.27 -13.28 -6.94
C PHE A 92 1.75 -14.48 -6.14
N CYS A 93 0.76 -15.17 -6.69
CA CYS A 93 0.09 -16.29 -6.06
C CYS A 93 0.98 -17.55 -5.97
N GLN A 94 2.09 -17.62 -6.70
CA GLN A 94 3.12 -18.65 -6.49
C GLN A 94 3.95 -18.36 -5.23
N LEU A 95 4.25 -17.09 -4.97
CA LEU A 95 5.02 -16.66 -3.79
C LEU A 95 4.16 -16.65 -2.53
N LEU A 96 2.92 -16.20 -2.64
CA LEU A 96 1.97 -16.04 -1.53
C LEU A 96 0.68 -16.82 -1.85
N PRO A 97 0.65 -18.14 -1.58
CA PRO A 97 -0.43 -19.02 -2.02
C PRO A 97 -1.78 -18.73 -1.34
N ASP A 98 -1.77 -18.08 -0.18
CA ASP A 98 -2.99 -17.70 0.55
C ASP A 98 -3.92 -16.85 -0.32
N PHE A 99 -3.36 -15.98 -1.17
CA PHE A 99 -4.10 -15.11 -2.08
C PHE A 99 -4.82 -15.86 -3.22
N LYS A 100 -4.46 -17.12 -3.49
CA LYS A 100 -5.20 -17.96 -4.45
C LYS A 100 -6.61 -18.27 -3.99
N THR A 101 -6.87 -18.19 -2.68
CA THR A 101 -8.19 -18.49 -2.12
C THR A 101 -9.18 -17.37 -2.38
N GLY A 102 -8.70 -16.13 -2.57
CA GLY A 102 -9.52 -14.93 -2.70
C GLY A 102 -10.20 -14.46 -1.42
N ILE A 103 -9.87 -15.05 -0.25
CA ILE A 103 -10.51 -14.79 1.06
C ILE A 103 -9.54 -14.07 2.02
N VAL A 104 -8.40 -13.58 1.51
CA VAL A 104 -7.37 -12.91 2.32
C VAL A 104 -7.83 -11.57 2.90
N SER A 105 -8.97 -11.07 2.42
CA SER A 105 -9.64 -9.87 2.90
C SER A 105 -10.08 -9.91 4.37
N ASP A 106 -10.08 -11.08 5.01
CA ASP A 106 -10.43 -11.24 6.42
C ASP A 106 -9.21 -11.16 7.37
N TYR A 107 -8.00 -10.89 6.85
CA TYR A 107 -6.79 -10.84 7.68
C TYR A 107 -6.75 -9.58 8.56
N VAL A 108 -7.25 -9.75 9.78
CA VAL A 108 -7.23 -8.77 10.87
C VAL A 108 -6.58 -9.38 12.11
N ASN A 109 -6.33 -8.56 13.12
CA ASN A 109 -5.78 -8.97 14.42
C ASN A 109 -4.46 -9.74 14.30
N GLY A 110 -3.59 -9.32 13.38
CA GLY A 110 -2.25 -9.87 13.19
C GLY A 110 -2.16 -11.06 12.24
N GLU A 111 -3.28 -11.54 11.69
CA GLU A 111 -3.26 -12.52 10.61
C GLU A 111 -2.51 -11.95 9.40
N ALA A 112 -1.65 -12.75 8.78
CA ALA A 112 -0.80 -12.33 7.68
C ALA A 112 -0.74 -13.41 6.62
N ALA A 113 -0.63 -13.00 5.36
CA ALA A 113 -0.34 -13.95 4.30
C ALA A 113 1.08 -14.50 4.51
N ARG A 114 1.28 -15.77 4.18
CA ARG A 114 2.58 -16.42 4.37
C ARG A 114 3.23 -16.74 3.03
N LEU A 115 4.54 -16.55 2.95
CA LEU A 115 5.34 -17.06 1.84
C LEU A 115 5.16 -18.58 1.73
N ALA A 116 5.10 -19.10 0.50
CA ALA A 116 5.09 -20.54 0.24
C ALA A 116 6.33 -21.22 0.86
N GLU A 117 6.20 -22.46 1.35
CA GLU A 117 7.27 -23.14 2.12
C GLU A 117 8.65 -23.13 1.45
N HIS A 118 8.69 -23.25 0.12
CA HIS A 118 9.91 -23.29 -0.69
C HIS A 118 10.44 -21.90 -1.08
N VAL A 119 9.72 -20.84 -0.73
CA VAL A 119 10.07 -19.44 -0.99
C VAL A 119 10.76 -18.87 0.24
N GLU A 120 11.91 -18.25 -0.01
CA GLU A 120 12.77 -17.60 0.98
C GLU A 120 12.48 -16.11 1.07
N ALA A 121 12.22 -15.43 -0.06
CA ALA A 121 11.89 -14.01 -0.14
C ALA A 121 10.95 -13.71 -1.30
N PHE A 122 10.25 -12.57 -1.22
CA PHE A 122 9.36 -12.11 -2.28
C PHE A 122 10.18 -11.47 -3.40
N THR A 123 10.76 -12.33 -4.23
CA THR A 123 11.56 -11.96 -5.39
C THR A 123 11.10 -12.77 -6.59
N ILE A 124 11.50 -12.37 -7.79
CA ILE A 124 11.13 -13.10 -9.01
C ILE A 124 11.56 -14.58 -9.01
N THR A 125 12.62 -14.93 -8.26
CA THR A 125 13.12 -16.31 -8.12
C THR A 125 12.61 -17.02 -6.87
N GLY A 126 11.98 -16.30 -5.95
CA GLY A 126 11.65 -16.77 -4.61
C GLY A 126 12.85 -16.96 -3.69
N LYS A 127 14.08 -16.60 -4.10
CA LYS A 127 15.30 -16.70 -3.31
C LYS A 127 15.62 -15.40 -2.59
N ALA A 128 16.18 -15.52 -1.39
CA ALA A 128 16.65 -14.37 -0.64
C ALA A 128 18.02 -13.90 -1.16
N SER A 129 18.14 -12.60 -1.41
CA SER A 129 19.39 -11.93 -1.81
C SER A 129 19.94 -10.99 -0.72
N ARG A 130 19.15 -10.73 0.32
CA ARG A 130 19.47 -9.82 1.42
C ARG A 130 18.95 -10.35 2.77
N PRO A 131 19.55 -9.94 3.91
CA PRO A 131 19.06 -10.34 5.21
C PRO A 131 17.70 -9.70 5.52
N PRO A 132 16.93 -10.25 6.47
CA PRO A 132 15.75 -9.59 7.00
C PRO A 132 16.07 -8.25 7.67
N LEU A 133 15.06 -7.40 7.80
CA LEU A 133 15.12 -6.13 8.52
C LEU A 133 15.47 -6.38 10.00
N PRO A 134 16.38 -5.60 10.62
CA PRO A 134 16.96 -5.92 11.92
C PRO A 134 15.98 -6.02 13.10
N GLY A 135 14.84 -5.33 13.02
CA GLY A 135 13.84 -5.28 14.10
C GLY A 135 12.89 -6.48 14.14
N LEU A 136 12.89 -7.33 13.11
CA LEU A 136 11.92 -8.41 12.96
C LEU A 136 12.26 -9.64 13.80
N LEU A 137 11.22 -10.30 14.29
CA LEU A 137 11.28 -11.54 15.06
C LEU A 137 11.17 -12.78 14.14
N PRO A 138 11.56 -13.98 14.60
CA PRO A 138 11.45 -15.20 13.81
C PRO A 138 10.05 -15.48 13.24
N GLU A 139 8.99 -15.11 13.96
CA GLU A 139 7.60 -15.22 13.51
C GLU A 139 7.24 -14.30 12.34
N ASP A 140 7.93 -13.16 12.21
CA ASP A 140 7.67 -12.15 11.17
C ASP A 140 8.30 -12.55 9.81
N LEU A 141 9.34 -13.37 9.82
CA LEU A 141 10.22 -13.63 8.65
C LEU A 141 9.51 -14.26 7.44
N ARG A 142 8.30 -14.78 7.62
CA ARG A 142 7.51 -15.39 6.54
C ARG A 142 6.20 -14.68 6.27
N GLN A 143 5.92 -13.61 6.99
CA GLN A 143 4.69 -12.86 6.90
C GLN A 143 4.77 -11.82 5.78
N TYR A 144 3.62 -11.55 5.20
CA TYR A 144 3.35 -10.46 4.28
C TYR A 144 2.14 -9.69 4.81
N TYR A 145 2.33 -8.38 5.00
CA TYR A 145 1.25 -7.47 5.36
C TYR A 145 1.02 -6.47 4.23
N GLY A 146 -0.22 -6.41 3.74
CA GLY A 146 -0.73 -5.27 2.97
C GLY A 146 -1.64 -4.42 3.86
N ILE A 147 -1.46 -3.10 3.88
CA ILE A 147 -2.32 -2.17 4.62
C ILE A 147 -2.55 -0.88 3.83
N VAL A 148 -3.80 -0.39 3.86
CA VAL A 148 -4.15 0.94 3.36
C VAL A 148 -4.03 1.93 4.51
N LEU A 149 -3.11 2.89 4.40
CA LEU A 149 -3.09 4.06 5.26
C LEU A 149 -3.93 5.14 4.58
N GLN A 150 -5.17 5.27 5.06
CA GLN A 150 -6.12 6.20 4.48
C GLN A 150 -5.64 7.65 4.63
N PRO A 151 -5.89 8.52 3.63
CA PRO A 151 -6.71 8.24 2.44
C PRO A 151 -5.93 7.75 1.22
N ASN A 152 -4.59 7.76 1.20
CA ASN A 152 -3.86 7.73 -0.07
C ASN A 152 -2.50 7.04 -0.06
N ALA A 153 -2.21 6.16 0.91
CA ALA A 153 -1.01 5.34 0.89
C ALA A 153 -1.31 3.84 1.03
N LEU A 154 -0.59 3.02 0.26
CA LEU A 154 -0.61 1.56 0.34
C LEU A 154 0.76 1.10 0.80
N LEU A 155 0.81 0.26 1.83
CA LEU A 155 2.04 -0.30 2.35
C LEU A 155 2.02 -1.81 2.17
N ASN A 156 3.11 -2.35 1.65
CA ASN A 156 3.39 -3.77 1.62
C ASN A 156 4.66 -4.02 2.42
N LEU A 157 4.52 -4.77 3.51
CA LEU A 157 5.60 -5.02 4.46
C LEU A 157 6.03 -6.48 4.34
N LEU A 158 7.31 -6.65 4.02
CA LEU A 158 7.97 -7.92 3.87
C LEU A 158 9.19 -7.97 4.77
N HIS A 159 9.70 -9.18 5.02
CA HIS A 159 10.75 -9.33 6.01
C HIS A 159 12.06 -8.64 5.63
N ASP A 160 12.32 -8.33 4.36
CA ASP A 160 13.59 -7.79 3.88
C ASP A 160 13.48 -6.42 3.21
N HIS A 161 12.26 -5.94 2.96
CA HIS A 161 11.98 -4.63 2.38
C HIS A 161 10.52 -4.19 2.60
N VAL A 162 10.27 -2.90 2.38
CA VAL A 162 8.92 -2.31 2.42
C VAL A 162 8.64 -1.62 1.08
N VAL A 163 7.42 -1.77 0.57
CA VAL A 163 6.96 -1.05 -0.62
C VAL A 163 5.86 -0.07 -0.21
N ILE A 164 6.01 1.19 -0.61
CA ILE A 164 5.03 2.25 -0.32
C ILE A 164 4.52 2.83 -1.64
N HIS A 165 3.21 2.84 -1.82
CA HIS A 165 2.54 3.52 -2.92
C HIS A 165 1.86 4.78 -2.41
N TRP A 166 2.23 5.95 -2.95
CA TRP A 166 1.57 7.23 -2.70
C TRP A 166 0.65 7.59 -3.86
N LEU A 167 -0.64 7.72 -3.58
CA LEU A 167 -1.64 8.05 -4.57
C LEU A 167 -1.97 9.54 -4.54
N VAL A 168 -1.94 10.17 -5.70
CA VAL A 168 -2.36 11.56 -5.90
C VAL A 168 -3.41 11.59 -7.01
N PRO A 169 -4.68 11.87 -6.71
CA PRO A 169 -5.72 12.00 -7.72
C PRO A 169 -5.41 13.15 -8.70
N ASP A 170 -5.52 12.90 -10.01
CA ASP A 170 -5.38 13.88 -11.10
C ASP A 170 -6.69 13.99 -11.88
N GLY A 171 -7.78 14.24 -11.14
CA GLY A 171 -9.15 14.27 -11.65
C GLY A 171 -9.97 13.00 -11.33
N PRO A 172 -11.20 12.90 -11.86
CA PRO A 172 -12.15 11.87 -11.47
C PRO A 172 -11.87 10.47 -12.05
N ALA A 173 -10.95 10.32 -13.02
CA ALA A 173 -10.67 9.05 -13.68
C ALA A 173 -9.16 8.85 -13.95
N ARG A 174 -8.30 9.52 -13.17
CA ARG A 174 -6.86 9.44 -13.31
C ARG A 174 -6.19 9.63 -11.97
N THR A 175 -5.15 8.85 -11.70
CA THR A 175 -4.39 8.88 -10.45
C THR A 175 -2.92 8.70 -10.76
N ARG A 176 -2.07 9.58 -10.22
CA ARG A 176 -0.62 9.40 -10.23
C ARG A 176 -0.21 8.61 -9.00
N ILE A 177 0.57 7.54 -9.19
CA ILE A 177 1.04 6.69 -8.10
C ILE A 177 2.57 6.73 -8.09
N THR A 178 3.17 7.07 -6.95
CA THR A 178 4.61 6.94 -6.72
C THR A 178 4.85 5.70 -5.88
N CYS A 179 5.56 4.72 -6.41
CA CYS A 179 5.88 3.47 -5.73
C CYS A 179 7.36 3.45 -5.37
N ASP A 180 7.64 3.40 -4.08
CA ASP A 180 8.99 3.37 -3.53
C ASP A 180 9.28 2.01 -2.87
N TRP A 181 10.44 1.43 -3.17
CA TRP A 181 10.98 0.25 -2.50
C TRP A 181 12.04 0.71 -1.51
N LEU A 182 11.79 0.44 -0.23
CA LEU A 182 12.61 0.86 0.90
C LEU A 182 13.39 -0.34 1.46
N PHE A 183 14.68 -0.12 1.68
CA PHE A 183 15.62 -1.13 2.16
C PHE A 183 16.44 -0.61 3.34
N ASP A 184 17.05 -1.53 4.09
CA ASP A 184 18.02 -1.20 5.14
C ASP A 184 19.23 -0.44 4.53
N PRO A 185 19.60 0.75 5.06
CA PRO A 185 20.77 1.50 4.60
C PRO A 185 22.08 0.70 4.56
N ALA A 186 22.28 -0.22 5.50
CA ALA A 186 23.48 -1.06 5.57
C ALA A 186 23.51 -2.10 4.43
N VAL A 187 22.34 -2.62 4.03
CA VAL A 187 22.22 -3.49 2.86
C VAL A 187 22.48 -2.70 1.59
N MET A 188 21.93 -1.48 1.48
CA MET A 188 22.14 -0.60 0.33
C MET A 188 23.60 -0.16 0.14
N ALA A 189 24.38 -0.14 1.22
CA ALA A 189 25.79 0.23 1.18
C ALA A 189 26.73 -0.88 0.64
N ARG A 190 26.21 -2.10 0.42
CA ARG A 190 27.00 -3.21 -0.15
C ARG A 190 27.29 -2.97 -1.63
N GLU A 191 28.48 -3.36 -2.09
CA GLU A 191 28.89 -3.21 -3.50
C GLU A 191 28.00 -4.01 -4.47
N ASP A 192 27.42 -5.11 -4.00
CA ASP A 192 26.55 -6.01 -4.76
C ASP A 192 25.05 -5.72 -4.57
N PHE A 193 24.69 -4.58 -3.98
CA PHE A 193 23.29 -4.22 -3.79
C PHE A 193 22.60 -3.99 -5.13
N ASP A 194 21.57 -4.78 -5.40
CA ASP A 194 20.64 -4.63 -6.51
C ASP A 194 19.20 -4.83 -6.02
N PRO A 195 18.32 -3.82 -6.11
CA PRO A 195 16.93 -3.97 -5.68
C PRO A 195 16.04 -4.68 -6.71
N MET A 196 16.54 -4.96 -7.92
CA MET A 196 15.68 -5.29 -9.06
C MET A 196 14.91 -6.60 -8.92
N ASP A 197 15.43 -7.60 -8.22
CA ASP A 197 14.74 -8.86 -7.95
C ASP A 197 13.42 -8.69 -7.17
N ALA A 198 13.38 -7.74 -6.23
CA ALA A 198 12.19 -7.33 -5.46
C ALA A 198 11.32 -6.33 -6.25
N VAL A 199 11.95 -5.44 -7.02
CA VAL A 199 11.24 -4.45 -7.84
C VAL A 199 10.47 -5.11 -8.99
N GLU A 200 11.08 -6.03 -9.72
CA GLU A 200 10.50 -6.62 -10.93
C GLU A 200 9.20 -7.36 -10.64
N ILE A 201 9.18 -8.19 -9.59
CA ILE A 201 7.97 -8.94 -9.24
C ILE A 201 6.83 -8.01 -8.82
N PHE A 202 7.09 -6.99 -8.00
CA PHE A 202 6.06 -6.04 -7.60
C PHE A 202 5.63 -5.12 -8.75
N ASP A 203 6.53 -4.75 -9.66
CA ASP A 203 6.21 -3.95 -10.84
C ASP A 203 5.31 -4.71 -11.83
N ILE A 204 5.52 -6.03 -11.98
CA ILE A 204 4.61 -6.92 -12.74
C ILE A 204 3.21 -6.89 -12.12
N VAL A 205 3.11 -7.11 -10.81
CA VAL A 205 1.82 -7.14 -10.10
C VAL A 205 1.11 -5.79 -10.16
N ASN A 206 1.83 -4.69 -9.87
CA ASN A 206 1.32 -3.33 -9.99
C ASN A 206 0.74 -3.06 -11.38
N LYS A 207 1.44 -3.45 -12.46
CA LYS A 207 0.96 -3.24 -13.82
C LYS A 207 -0.30 -4.04 -14.15
N GLN A 208 -0.39 -5.29 -13.65
CA GLN A 208 -1.58 -6.12 -13.76
C GLN A 208 -2.77 -5.45 -13.04
N ASP A 209 -2.57 -4.93 -11.83
CA ASP A 209 -3.58 -4.17 -11.07
C ASP A 209 -4.04 -2.92 -11.80
N TRP A 210 -3.09 -2.11 -12.31
CA TRP A 210 -3.40 -0.88 -13.03
C TRP A 210 -4.20 -1.16 -14.30
N GLU A 211 -3.90 -2.25 -15.02
CA GLU A 211 -4.65 -2.65 -16.21
C GLU A 211 -6.11 -2.98 -15.86
N VAL A 212 -6.35 -3.77 -14.81
CA VAL A 212 -7.70 -4.11 -14.34
C VAL A 212 -8.46 -2.88 -13.86
N CYS A 213 -7.82 -2.02 -13.05
CA CYS A 213 -8.41 -0.77 -12.59
C CYS A 213 -8.85 0.12 -13.77
N GLN A 214 -8.05 0.20 -14.83
CA GLN A 214 -8.41 0.99 -16.02
C GLN A 214 -9.57 0.38 -16.80
N TRP A 215 -9.63 -0.94 -16.95
CA TRP A 215 -10.78 -1.61 -17.59
C TRP A 215 -12.06 -1.44 -16.77
N THR A 216 -11.96 -1.55 -15.45
CA THR A 216 -13.08 -1.32 -14.54
C THR A 216 -13.53 0.13 -14.61
N GLN A 217 -12.62 1.12 -14.60
CA GLN A 217 -12.94 2.53 -14.78
C GLN A 217 -13.71 2.81 -16.09
N LEU A 218 -13.28 2.20 -17.21
CA LEU A 218 -13.96 2.32 -18.49
C LEU A 218 -15.39 1.76 -18.42
N SER A 219 -15.55 0.59 -17.80
CA SER A 219 -16.85 -0.09 -17.65
C SER A 219 -17.80 0.70 -16.76
N MET A 220 -17.30 1.27 -15.66
CA MET A 220 -18.08 2.10 -14.73
C MET A 220 -18.56 3.42 -15.36
N GLY A 221 -17.92 3.88 -16.44
CA GLY A 221 -18.38 5.02 -17.24
C GLY A 221 -19.65 4.74 -18.07
N SER A 222 -20.07 3.47 -18.18
CA SER A 222 -21.26 3.10 -18.93
C SER A 222 -22.56 3.55 -18.26
N ARG A 223 -23.52 4.04 -19.05
CA ARG A 223 -24.89 4.33 -18.58
C ARG A 223 -25.57 3.10 -17.98
N ALA A 224 -25.22 1.89 -18.43
CA ALA A 224 -25.77 0.65 -17.90
C ALA A 224 -25.29 0.36 -16.46
N TYR A 225 -24.13 0.90 -16.07
CA TYR A 225 -23.55 0.75 -14.74
C TYR A 225 -23.97 1.89 -13.78
N LYS A 226 -24.87 2.81 -14.19
CA LYS A 226 -25.23 3.99 -13.39
C LYS A 226 -25.72 3.66 -11.97
N SER A 227 -26.34 2.50 -11.78
CA SER A 227 -26.84 2.04 -10.49
C SER A 227 -25.81 1.26 -9.66
N GLY A 228 -24.56 1.17 -10.13
CA GLY A 228 -23.49 0.41 -9.50
C GLY A 228 -23.58 -1.11 -9.73
N GLY A 229 -22.63 -1.82 -9.11
CA GLY A 229 -22.61 -3.28 -9.03
C GLY A 229 -23.08 -3.80 -7.67
N VAL A 230 -22.77 -5.07 -7.41
CA VAL A 230 -22.97 -5.71 -6.10
C VAL A 230 -21.62 -6.13 -5.54
N TYR A 231 -21.43 -5.95 -4.24
CA TYR A 231 -20.28 -6.53 -3.53
C TYR A 231 -20.55 -8.01 -3.27
N VAL A 232 -19.52 -8.85 -3.43
CA VAL A 232 -19.57 -10.24 -2.94
C VAL A 232 -19.22 -10.29 -1.45
N PRO A 233 -19.62 -11.33 -0.69
CA PRO A 233 -19.40 -11.37 0.76
C PRO A 233 -17.96 -11.14 1.22
N VAL A 234 -16.98 -11.58 0.43
CA VAL A 234 -15.54 -11.42 0.73
C VAL A 234 -15.02 -9.99 0.56
N GLU A 235 -15.84 -9.06 0.05
CA GLU A 235 -15.51 -7.65 -0.18
C GLU A 235 -16.09 -6.71 0.89
N GLN A 236 -16.44 -7.24 2.08
CA GLN A 236 -17.05 -6.47 3.16
C GLN A 236 -16.26 -5.21 3.58
N HIS A 237 -14.93 -5.26 3.52
CA HIS A 237 -14.05 -4.13 3.81
C HIS A 237 -14.13 -3.03 2.73
N ILE A 238 -14.39 -3.39 1.46
CA ILE A 238 -14.63 -2.42 0.38
C ILE A 238 -15.90 -1.64 0.67
N ARG A 239 -16.94 -2.35 1.16
CA ARG A 239 -18.18 -1.69 1.58
C ARG A 239 -17.92 -0.69 2.71
N ALA A 240 -17.15 -1.09 3.73
CA ALA A 240 -16.79 -0.19 4.83
C ALA A 240 -15.99 1.05 4.34
N PHE A 241 -15.08 0.87 3.38
CA PHE A 241 -14.39 1.99 2.74
C PHE A 241 -15.34 2.90 1.94
N ALA A 242 -16.29 2.33 1.19
CA ALA A 242 -17.29 3.11 0.47
C ALA A 242 -18.15 3.95 1.45
N ASP A 243 -18.55 3.38 2.58
CA ASP A 243 -19.27 4.11 3.65
C ASP A 243 -18.43 5.24 4.23
N PHE A 244 -17.15 4.97 4.56
CA PHE A 244 -16.19 5.97 5.01
C PHE A 244 -16.07 7.17 4.04
N VAL A 245 -16.04 6.89 2.72
CA VAL A 245 -15.98 7.93 1.70
C VAL A 245 -17.28 8.72 1.66
N LEU A 246 -18.43 8.05 1.65
CA LEU A 246 -19.76 8.69 1.58
C LEU A 246 -19.99 9.63 2.77
N GLU A 247 -19.62 9.21 3.98
CA GLU A 247 -19.71 10.04 5.18
C GLU A 247 -18.90 11.34 5.10
N ARG A 248 -17.82 11.36 4.31
CA ARG A 248 -16.93 12.53 4.15
C ARG A 248 -17.31 13.46 3.01
N VAL A 249 -18.02 12.95 2.00
CA VAL A 249 -18.46 13.78 0.86
C VAL A 249 -19.87 14.35 1.02
N GLY A 250 -20.66 13.82 1.96
CA GLY A 250 -22.05 14.24 2.21
C GLY A 250 -23.02 13.70 1.17
#